data_AF-A0A7V5YWR8-F1
#
_entry.id   AF-A0A7V5YWR8-F1
#
_cell.length_a   1.000
_cell.length_b   1.000
_cell.length_c   1.000
_cell.angle_alpha   90.00
_cell.angle_beta   90.00
_cell.angle_gamma   90.00
#
_symmetry.space_group_name_H-M   'P 1'
#
loop_
_entity.id
_entity.type
_entity.pdbx_description
1 polymer ?
#
loop_
_entity_poly.entity_id
_entity_poly.type
_entity_poly.pdbx_seq_one_letter_code
_entity_poly.pdbx_strand_id
1 'polypeptide(L)'
;MRFKPDWPAARARIEAWWAGEVIDRALVQVTAPRPGERRLRPPASLQQQWLDPEYVVAAAEEAMRLTYYGGEALPIFWPNLGPDVFAAYLGCGLRFGETTSWSVPALDD
;
A
#
# COMPACT_ATOMS: atom_id res chain seq x y z
N MET A 1 -6.84 2.68 16.37
CA MET A 1 -5.67 2.45 15.49
C MET A 1 -4.93 3.77 15.28
N ARG A 2 -3.59 3.82 15.30
CA ARG A 2 -2.79 5.07 15.34
C ARG A 2 -3.22 6.14 14.32
N PHE A 3 -3.45 5.75 13.06
CA PHE A 3 -3.83 6.67 11.98
C PHE A 3 -5.33 6.67 11.64
N LYS A 4 -6.12 5.86 12.35
CA LYS A 4 -7.57 5.73 12.17
C LYS A 4 -8.25 5.61 13.55
N PRO A 5 -8.39 6.73 14.28
CA PRO A 5 -8.97 6.72 15.62
C PRO A 5 -10.42 6.22 15.62
N ASP A 6 -11.15 6.49 14.55
CA ASP A 6 -12.53 6.08 14.28
C ASP A 6 -12.63 4.69 13.59
N TRP A 7 -11.62 3.84 13.77
CA TRP A 7 -11.61 2.47 13.22
C TRP A 7 -12.87 1.66 13.54
N PRO A 8 -13.39 1.61 14.80
CA PRO A 8 -14.57 0.80 15.09
C PRO A 8 -15.80 1.17 14.24
N ALA A 9 -16.03 2.47 14.02
CA ALA A 9 -17.14 2.94 13.20
C ALA A 9 -16.91 2.64 11.70
N ALA A 10 -15.69 2.87 11.20
CA ALA A 10 -15.36 2.56 9.82
C ALA A 10 -15.48 1.06 9.52
N ARG A 11 -15.02 0.20 10.44
CA ARG A 11 -15.16 -1.25 10.35
C ARG A 11 -16.62 -1.67 10.24
N ALA A 12 -17.49 -1.18 11.13
CA ALA A 12 -18.91 -1.52 11.10
C ALA A 12 -19.55 -1.14 9.76
N ARG A 13 -19.22 0.04 9.21
CA ARG A 13 -19.73 0.44 7.88
C ARG A 13 -19.19 -0.44 6.76
N ILE A 14 -17.91 -0.80 6.78
CA ILE A 14 -17.31 -1.72 5.79
C ILE A 14 -17.99 -3.09 5.84
N GLU A 15 -18.23 -3.62 7.04
CA GLU A 15 -18.93 -4.91 7.22
C GLU A 15 -20.39 -4.83 6.72
N ALA A 16 -21.12 -3.77 7.05
CA ALA A 16 -22.49 -3.55 6.55
C ALA A 16 -22.52 -3.45 5.02
N TRP A 17 -21.63 -2.68 4.42
CA TRP A 17 -21.54 -2.55 2.97
C TRP A 17 -21.19 -3.86 2.27
N TRP A 18 -20.31 -4.67 2.87
CA TRP A 18 -20.02 -6.01 2.39
C TRP A 18 -21.27 -6.90 2.38
N ALA A 19 -22.17 -6.72 3.34
CA ALA A 19 -23.47 -7.38 3.39
C ALA A 19 -24.55 -6.72 2.49
N GLY A 20 -24.22 -5.66 1.75
CA GLY A 20 -25.17 -4.89 0.95
C GLY A 20 -26.07 -3.94 1.76
N GLU A 21 -25.73 -3.69 3.02
CA GLU A 21 -26.46 -2.82 3.95
C GLU A 21 -25.84 -1.43 4.05
N VAL A 22 -26.61 -0.47 4.56
CA VAL A 22 -26.17 0.90 4.84
C VAL A 22 -26.55 1.25 6.27
N ILE A 23 -25.58 1.74 7.05
CA ILE A 23 -25.82 2.12 8.46
C ILE A 23 -26.43 3.52 8.53
N ASP A 24 -25.67 4.53 8.11
CA ASP A 24 -26.03 5.95 8.27
C ASP A 24 -25.74 6.78 7.01
N ARG A 25 -24.82 6.32 6.16
CA ARG A 25 -24.44 6.93 4.88
C ARG A 25 -23.70 5.93 3.98
N ALA A 26 -23.55 6.27 2.71
CA ALA A 26 -22.66 5.54 1.80
C ALA A 26 -21.20 5.56 2.31
N LEU A 27 -20.44 4.51 1.96
CA LEU A 27 -19.00 4.53 2.20
C LEU A 27 -18.32 5.53 1.30
N VAL A 28 -17.35 6.21 1.89
CA VAL A 28 -16.50 7.15 1.18
C VAL A 28 -15.07 6.94 1.69
N GLN A 29 -14.13 6.83 0.77
CA GLN A 29 -12.70 6.82 1.09
C GLN A 29 -12.10 8.15 0.64
N VAL A 30 -11.58 8.92 1.58
CA VAL A 30 -10.89 10.19 1.29
C VAL A 30 -9.51 10.13 1.90
N THR A 31 -8.49 10.37 1.07
CA THR A 31 -7.14 10.66 1.52
C THR A 31 -6.79 12.11 1.23
N ALA A 32 -6.02 12.72 2.13
CA ALA A 32 -5.50 14.07 1.94
C ALA A 32 -4.12 14.20 2.58
N PRO A 33 -3.25 15.11 2.12
CA PRO A 33 -1.99 15.39 2.80
C PRO A 33 -2.23 15.91 4.23
N ARG A 34 -1.44 15.43 5.19
CA ARG A 34 -1.28 16.07 6.51
C ARG A 34 -0.08 17.02 6.49
N PRO A 35 -0.09 18.11 7.27
CA PRO A 35 1.09 18.92 7.47
C PRO A 35 2.27 18.09 7.96
N GLY A 36 3.43 18.31 7.36
CA GLY A 36 4.67 17.64 7.72
C GLY A 36 5.59 17.48 6.52
N GLU A 37 6.88 17.33 6.81
CA GLU A 37 7.90 17.15 5.78
C GLU A 37 8.25 15.68 5.64
N ARG A 38 8.63 15.27 4.43
CA ARG A 38 9.21 13.95 4.15
C ARG A 38 10.64 13.93 4.67
N ARG A 39 10.99 12.92 5.47
CA ARG A 39 12.27 12.76 6.15
C ARG A 39 13.10 11.63 5.55
N LEU A 40 12.46 10.64 4.94
CA LEU A 40 13.15 9.54 4.32
C LEU A 40 13.78 9.99 3.00
N ARG A 41 15.08 9.74 2.88
CA ARG A 41 15.81 9.97 1.62
C ARG A 41 15.41 8.91 0.59
N PRO A 42 15.35 9.26 -0.70
CA PRO A 42 15.18 8.26 -1.76
C PRO A 42 16.27 7.18 -1.71
N PRO A 43 15.95 5.94 -2.11
CA PRO A 43 16.91 4.85 -2.15
C PRO A 43 17.91 5.09 -3.29
N ALA A 44 19.10 4.48 -3.22
CA ALA A 44 20.13 4.68 -4.23
C ALA A 44 19.87 3.93 -5.54
N SER A 45 18.94 2.96 -5.54
CA SER A 45 18.57 2.18 -6.72
C SER A 45 17.14 1.67 -6.65
N LEU A 46 16.61 1.26 -7.82
CA LEU A 46 15.33 0.56 -7.90
C LEU A 46 15.35 -0.74 -7.08
N GLN A 47 16.45 -1.51 -7.10
CA GLN A 47 16.54 -2.72 -6.29
C GLN A 47 16.35 -2.44 -4.80
N GLN A 48 16.97 -1.37 -4.27
CA GLN A 48 16.72 -0.95 -2.89
C GLN A 48 15.28 -0.48 -2.68
N GLN A 49 14.71 0.28 -3.60
CA GLN A 49 13.31 0.73 -3.51
C GLN A 49 12.33 -0.45 -3.33
N TRP A 50 12.58 -1.56 -4.02
CA TRP A 50 11.67 -2.70 -4.07
C TRP A 50 12.00 -3.79 -3.05
N LEU A 51 13.28 -4.04 -2.76
CA LEU A 51 13.73 -5.23 -2.02
C LEU A 51 14.33 -4.94 -0.63
N ASP A 52 14.62 -3.68 -0.28
CA ASP A 52 15.11 -3.32 1.06
C ASP A 52 13.93 -3.21 2.03
N PRO A 53 13.71 -4.19 2.93
CA PRO A 53 12.52 -4.20 3.77
C PRO A 53 12.53 -3.04 4.78
N GLU A 54 13.70 -2.62 5.27
CA GLU A 54 13.84 -1.49 6.17
C GLU A 54 13.40 -0.18 5.49
N TYR A 55 13.85 0.04 4.25
CA TYR A 55 13.43 1.20 3.47
C TYR A 55 11.93 1.16 3.16
N VAL A 56 11.41 0.01 2.70
CA VAL A 56 10.00 -0.12 2.29
C VAL A 56 9.06 0.11 3.49
N VAL A 57 9.38 -0.46 4.66
CA VAL A 57 8.59 -0.25 5.87
C VAL A 57 8.66 1.21 6.32
N ALA A 58 9.86 1.82 6.35
CA ALA A 58 10.01 3.23 6.73
C ALA A 58 9.25 4.17 5.78
N ALA A 59 9.27 3.88 4.46
CA ALA A 59 8.54 4.64 3.46
C ALA A 59 7.03 4.53 3.66
N ALA A 60 6.52 3.33 3.97
CA ALA A 60 5.11 3.11 4.26
C ALA A 60 4.66 3.84 5.53
N GLU A 61 5.44 3.77 6.62
CA GLU A 61 5.15 4.49 7.86
C GLU A 61 5.14 6.01 7.65
N GLU A 62 6.08 6.54 6.87
CA GLU A 62 6.12 7.96 6.54
C GLU A 62 4.90 8.37 5.70
N ALA A 63 4.54 7.59 4.69
CA ALA A 63 3.34 7.83 3.89
C ALA A 63 2.08 7.84 4.79
N MET A 64 1.96 6.89 5.72
CA MET A 64 0.85 6.86 6.69
C MET A 64 0.85 8.07 7.61
N ARG A 65 2.01 8.52 8.08
CA ARG A 65 2.15 9.70 8.94
C ARG A 65 1.72 10.98 8.22
N LEU A 66 2.04 11.09 6.94
CA LEU A 66 1.77 12.27 6.10
C LEU A 66 0.40 12.22 5.41
N THR A 67 -0.41 11.19 5.66
CA THR A 67 -1.73 11.02 5.05
C THR A 67 -2.85 11.12 6.08
N TYR A 68 -3.87 11.89 5.76
CA TYR A 68 -5.16 11.89 6.45
C TYR A 68 -6.04 10.80 5.83
N TYR A 69 -6.70 10.01 6.68
CA TYR A 69 -7.57 8.91 6.29
C TYR A 69 -9.00 9.20 6.76
N GLY A 70 -9.78 9.83 5.88
CA GLY A 70 -11.17 10.20 6.12
C GLY A 70 -12.16 9.12 5.67
N GLY A 71 -13.33 9.09 6.33
CA GLY A 71 -14.35 8.08 6.06
C GLY A 71 -13.83 6.67 6.33
N GLU A 72 -13.89 5.80 5.33
CA GLU A 72 -13.47 4.40 5.39
C GLU A 72 -12.11 4.17 4.70
N ALA A 73 -11.35 5.23 4.43
CA ALA A 73 -9.95 5.10 4.03
C ALA A 73 -9.12 4.50 5.17
N LEU A 74 -8.23 3.55 4.85
CA LEU A 74 -7.42 2.85 5.83
C LEU A 74 -5.91 3.04 5.55
N PRO A 75 -5.08 3.13 6.59
CA PRO A 75 -3.62 3.14 6.46
C PRO A 75 -3.11 1.73 6.12
N ILE A 76 -3.26 1.30 4.87
CA ILE A 76 -2.87 -0.03 4.40
C ILE A 76 -1.44 0.02 3.88
N PHE A 77 -0.62 -0.93 4.33
CA PHE A 77 0.67 -1.23 3.73
C PHE A 77 0.55 -2.56 2.96
N TRP A 78 0.98 -2.55 1.70
CA TRP A 78 1.02 -3.73 0.85
C TRP A 78 2.46 -3.96 0.38
N PRO A 79 3.23 -4.85 1.03
CA PRO A 79 4.61 -5.18 0.65
C PRO A 79 4.62 -6.06 -0.61
N ASN A 80 4.13 -5.52 -1.73
CA ASN A 80 4.12 -6.22 -3.01
C ASN A 80 5.42 -5.94 -3.80
N LEU A 81 5.75 -6.83 -4.74
CA LEU A 81 6.84 -6.64 -5.70
C LEU A 81 6.29 -6.41 -7.12
N GLY A 82 5.11 -5.80 -7.22
CA GLY A 82 4.40 -5.52 -8.47
C GLY A 82 3.56 -6.69 -9.00
N PRO A 83 2.96 -6.54 -10.19
CA PRO A 83 1.92 -7.43 -10.70
C PRO A 83 2.41 -8.86 -10.97
N ASP A 84 3.68 -9.02 -11.36
CA ASP A 84 4.27 -10.30 -11.77
C ASP A 84 4.99 -11.04 -10.62
N VAL A 85 4.82 -10.61 -9.37
CA VAL A 85 5.50 -11.21 -8.22
C VAL A 85 5.24 -12.72 -8.08
N PHE A 86 4.05 -13.18 -8.48
CA PHE A 86 3.71 -14.59 -8.42
C PHE A 86 4.57 -15.44 -9.37
N ALA A 87 4.89 -14.95 -10.57
CA ALA A 87 5.77 -15.66 -11.50
C ALA A 87 7.20 -15.77 -10.95
N ALA A 88 7.66 -14.76 -10.20
CA ALA A 88 8.96 -14.83 -9.55
C ALA A 88 9.02 -15.89 -8.44
N TYR A 89 7.92 -16.09 -7.71
CA TYR A 89 7.83 -17.22 -6.76
C TYR A 89 7.90 -18.59 -7.47
N LEU A 90 7.59 -18.64 -8.76
CA LEU A 90 7.68 -19.84 -9.60
C LEU A 90 9.01 -19.97 -10.36
N GLY A 91 9.97 -19.08 -10.13
CA GLY A 91 11.32 -19.16 -10.69
C GLY A 91 11.63 -18.18 -11.83
N CYS A 92 10.67 -17.33 -12.23
CA CYS A 92 10.97 -16.25 -13.18
C CYS A 92 11.85 -15.16 -12.55
N GLY A 93 12.69 -14.52 -13.36
CA GLY A 93 13.35 -13.28 -12.95
C GLY A 93 12.33 -12.13 -12.85
N LEU A 94 12.63 -11.11 -12.06
CA LEU A 94 11.84 -9.88 -11.96
C LEU A 94 12.69 -8.68 -12.40
N ARG A 95 12.14 -7.84 -13.27
CA ARG A 95 12.68 -6.52 -13.58
C ARG A 95 11.84 -5.44 -12.92
N PHE A 96 12.51 -4.49 -12.28
CA PHE A 96 11.88 -3.39 -11.58
C PHE A 96 11.96 -2.11 -12.41
N GLY A 97 10.82 -1.45 -12.57
CA GLY A 97 10.70 -0.05 -12.98
C GLY A 97 10.44 0.86 -11.78
N GLU A 98 10.26 2.15 -12.03
CA GLU A 98 10.00 3.13 -10.97
C GLU A 98 8.68 2.90 -10.23
N THR A 99 7.64 2.42 -10.95
CA THR A 99 6.27 2.25 -10.42
C THR A 99 5.66 0.87 -10.67
N THR A 100 6.36 -0.02 -11.37
CA THR A 100 5.86 -1.35 -11.73
C THR A 100 7.00 -2.35 -11.87
N SER A 101 6.67 -3.63 -12.04
CA SER A 101 7.61 -4.71 -12.31
C SER A 101 7.05 -5.68 -13.35
N TRP A 102 7.92 -6.44 -14.00
CA TRP A 102 7.52 -7.49 -14.95
C TRP A 102 8.47 -8.69 -14.87
N SER A 103 7.94 -9.86 -15.18
CA SER A 103 8.68 -11.12 -15.19
C SER A 103 9.60 -11.23 -16.41
N VAL A 104 10.68 -11.99 -16.23
CA VAL A 104 11.56 -12.46 -17.30
C VAL A 104 11.35 -13.96 -17.44
N PRO A 105 11.08 -14.47 -18.67
CA PRO A 105 10.91 -15.90 -18.89
C PRO A 105 12.05 -16.71 -18.28
N ALA A 106 11.70 -17.81 -17.61
CA ALA A 106 12.67 -18.75 -17.02
C ALA A 106 13.01 -19.93 -17.96
N LEU A 107 12.26 -20.08 -19.05
CA LEU A 107 12.38 -21.15 -20.03
C LEU A 107 12.46 -20.51 -21.42
N ASP A 108 13.29 -21.10 -22.26
CA ASP A 108 13.32 -20.83 -23.70
C ASP A 108 12.34 -21.77 -24.42
N ASP A 109 11.96 -21.42 -25.65
CA ASP A 109 11.09 -22.22 -26.53
C ASP A 109 11.70 -23.58 -26.92
#